data_AF-A0A4U8UQ75-F1
#
_entry.id   AF-A0A4U8UQ75-F1
#
_cell.length_a   1.000
_cell.length_b   1.000
_cell.length_c   1.000
_cell.angle_alpha   90.00
_cell.angle_beta   90.00
_cell.angle_gamma   90.00
#
_symmetry.space_group_name_H-M   'P 1'
#
loop_
_entity.id
_entity.type
_entity.pdbx_description
1 polymer ?
#
loop_
_entity_poly.entity_id
_entity_poly.type
_entity_poly.pdbx_seq_one_letter_code
_entity_poly.pdbx_strand_id
1 'polypeptide(L)'
;MSTHTNYRAREVISIHVGQAGVQIGNACWELYCLEHGIQPDGMMPNDESIGYEDDSFNTFFSETAAGKHVPRAIMIDLEPTPVDEIRTGTYRHLFHPEQLLTGKEDAANNYARGHYTIGKEIIDVCMDRVRKLAENCRGLQGFLVFHSFGGGTGSGFTALLMERLSIEKRANLLSAFIRRLKFPPLSWSPTTAS
;
A
#
# COMPACT_ATOMS: atom_id res chain seq x y z
N MET A 1 -15.44 -2.35 -38.89
CA MET A 1 -15.85 -3.29 -37.83
C MET A 1 -14.65 -3.46 -36.92
N SER A 2 -14.44 -2.49 -36.02
CA SER A 2 -13.27 -2.49 -35.12
C SER A 2 -13.52 -3.50 -34.02
N THR A 3 -12.68 -4.54 -33.98
CA THR A 3 -12.63 -5.48 -32.88
C THR A 3 -12.11 -4.75 -31.65
N HIS A 4 -13.01 -4.25 -30.80
CA HIS A 4 -12.68 -3.88 -29.43
C HIS A 4 -12.28 -5.16 -28.69
N THR A 5 -10.99 -5.49 -28.68
CA THR A 5 -10.43 -6.38 -27.69
C THR A 5 -10.69 -5.74 -26.33
N ASN A 6 -11.66 -6.29 -25.59
CA ASN A 6 -11.89 -5.96 -24.19
C ASN A 6 -10.65 -6.39 -23.40
N TYR A 7 -9.67 -5.50 -23.26
CA TYR A 7 -8.64 -5.65 -22.25
C TYR A 7 -9.33 -5.48 -20.91
N ARG A 8 -9.63 -6.61 -20.23
CA ARG A 8 -10.11 -6.55 -18.86
C ARG A 8 -8.96 -6.01 -18.02
N ALA A 9 -9.02 -4.74 -17.66
CA ALA A 9 -8.13 -4.14 -16.68
C ALA A 9 -8.07 -5.06 -15.45
N ARG A 10 -6.85 -5.36 -15.01
CA ARG A 10 -6.54 -6.32 -13.95
C ARG A 10 -5.95 -5.56 -12.78
N GLU A 11 -6.70 -4.63 -12.19
CA GLU A 11 -6.17 -3.81 -11.09
C GLU A 11 -6.14 -4.57 -9.77
N VAL A 12 -5.13 -4.28 -8.97
CA VAL A 12 -4.93 -4.83 -7.63
C VAL A 12 -4.66 -3.69 -6.65
N ILE A 13 -5.23 -3.78 -5.46
CA ILE A 13 -4.99 -2.80 -4.39
C ILE A 13 -4.08 -3.41 -3.33
N SER A 14 -2.96 -2.77 -3.04
CA SER A 14 -2.04 -3.18 -1.98
C SER A 14 -2.40 -2.49 -0.66
N ILE A 15 -2.53 -3.26 0.43
CA ILE A 15 -2.81 -2.73 1.76
C ILE A 15 -1.68 -3.14 2.70
N HIS A 16 -0.95 -2.16 3.20
CA HIS A 16 0.23 -2.32 4.04
C HIS A 16 -0.13 -1.93 5.48
N VAL A 17 -0.14 -2.92 6.37
CA VAL A 17 -0.68 -2.79 7.72
C VAL A 17 0.40 -2.95 8.79
N GLY A 18 0.49 -1.93 9.65
CA GLY A 18 1.45 -1.85 10.75
C GLY A 18 2.89 -1.63 10.27
N GLN A 19 3.78 -1.33 11.21
CA GLN A 19 5.18 -0.97 10.93
C GLN A 19 5.86 -1.87 9.90
N ALA A 20 5.80 -3.19 10.09
CA ALA A 20 6.42 -4.13 9.16
C ALA A 20 5.79 -4.08 7.75
N GLY A 21 4.46 -3.99 7.66
CA GLY A 21 3.76 -3.92 6.39
C GLY A 21 4.09 -2.63 5.65
N VAL A 22 4.09 -1.50 6.36
CA VAL A 22 4.37 -0.15 5.85
C VAL A 22 5.82 -0.02 5.36
N GLN A 23 6.80 -0.47 6.16
CA GLN A 23 8.22 -0.41 5.77
C GLN A 23 8.53 -1.27 4.55
N ILE A 24 7.95 -2.48 4.49
CA ILE A 24 8.06 -3.34 3.30
C ILE A 24 7.38 -2.68 2.11
N GLY A 25 6.19 -2.10 2.32
CA GLY A 25 5.50 -1.34 1.28
C GLY A 25 6.36 -0.23 0.71
N ASN A 26 6.97 0.58 1.55
CA ASN A 26 7.83 1.68 1.12
C ASN A 26 8.98 1.19 0.22
N ALA A 27 9.67 0.12 0.63
CA ALA A 27 10.74 -0.49 -0.17
C ALA A 27 10.23 -1.14 -1.47
N CYS A 28 9.07 -1.81 -1.43
CA CYS A 28 8.47 -2.42 -2.62
C CYS A 28 8.05 -1.37 -3.64
N TRP A 29 7.45 -0.26 -3.20
CA TRP A 29 7.03 0.81 -4.11
C TRP A 29 8.20 1.61 -4.68
N GLU A 30 9.30 1.77 -3.92
CA GLU A 30 10.57 2.27 -4.46
C GLU A 30 11.06 1.39 -5.61
N LEU A 31 11.09 0.06 -5.41
CA LEU A 31 11.51 -0.87 -6.45
C LEU A 31 10.57 -0.84 -7.66
N TYR A 32 9.25 -0.82 -7.47
CA TYR A 32 8.30 -0.69 -8.57
C TYR A 32 8.50 0.61 -9.36
N CYS A 33 8.78 1.72 -8.69
CA CYS A 33 9.08 2.96 -9.38
C CYS A 33 10.36 2.84 -10.23
N LEU A 34 11.42 2.21 -9.69
CA LEU A 34 12.67 2.00 -10.42
C LEU A 34 12.51 1.07 -11.63
N GLU A 35 11.79 -0.05 -11.47
CA GLU A 35 11.53 -1.01 -12.54
C GLU A 35 10.72 -0.41 -13.69
N HIS A 36 9.79 0.51 -13.37
CA HIS A 36 8.94 1.17 -14.34
C HIS A 36 9.46 2.55 -14.79
N GLY A 37 10.59 3.03 -14.28
CA GLY A 37 11.13 4.36 -14.63
C GLY A 37 10.26 5.53 -14.16
N ILE A 38 9.45 5.32 -13.12
CA ILE A 38 8.61 6.34 -12.48
C ILE A 38 9.48 7.11 -11.48
N GLN A 39 9.46 8.44 -11.58
CA GLN A 39 10.18 9.30 -10.66
C GLN A 39 9.53 9.35 -9.27
N PRO A 40 10.25 9.78 -8.22
CA PRO A 40 9.69 9.86 -6.87
C PRO A 40 8.48 10.79 -6.70
N ASP A 41 8.23 11.69 -7.65
CA ASP A 41 7.05 12.55 -7.72
C ASP A 41 5.87 11.92 -8.49
N GLY A 42 6.06 10.70 -9.02
CA GLY A 42 5.09 9.95 -9.81
C GLY A 42 5.12 10.27 -11.31
N MET A 43 6.03 11.13 -11.79
CA MET A 43 6.11 11.47 -13.21
C MET A 43 6.94 10.43 -13.98
N MET A 44 6.57 10.19 -15.24
CA MET A 44 7.29 9.30 -16.14
C MET A 44 7.65 10.06 -17.43
N PRO A 45 8.88 10.62 -17.56
CA PRO A 45 9.23 11.55 -18.64
C PRO A 45 9.27 10.94 -20.04
N ASN A 46 9.52 9.63 -20.13
CA ASN A 46 9.63 8.89 -21.38
C ASN A 46 8.39 8.06 -21.67
N ASP A 47 7.25 8.41 -21.06
CA ASP A 47 6.00 7.72 -21.32
C ASP A 47 5.44 8.15 -22.69
N GLU A 48 5.83 7.43 -23.73
CA GLU A 48 5.28 7.57 -25.08
C GLU A 48 3.86 6.98 -25.19
N SER A 49 3.32 6.41 -24.10
CA SER A 49 2.06 5.68 -24.06
C SER A 49 0.87 6.46 -23.50
N ILE A 50 0.97 7.79 -23.31
CA ILE A 50 -0.16 8.62 -22.83
C ILE A 50 -1.42 8.33 -23.70
N GLY A 51 -2.37 7.57 -23.14
CA GLY A 51 -3.59 7.12 -23.83
C GLY A 51 -3.60 5.70 -24.41
N TYR A 52 -2.55 4.89 -24.22
CA TYR A 52 -2.48 3.47 -24.58
C TYR A 52 -2.76 2.59 -23.34
N GLU A 53 -3.94 1.95 -23.33
CA GLU A 53 -4.44 1.11 -22.22
C GLU A 53 -3.75 -0.28 -22.08
N ASP A 54 -2.62 -0.53 -22.75
CA ASP A 54 -2.02 -1.88 -22.83
C ASP A 54 -0.92 -2.15 -21.79
N ASP A 55 -0.55 -1.15 -20.98
CA ASP A 55 0.60 -1.33 -20.11
C ASP A 55 0.29 -2.04 -18.80
N SER A 56 1.02 -3.14 -18.59
CA SER A 56 0.97 -4.01 -17.41
C SER A 56 1.15 -3.30 -16.06
N PHE A 57 1.67 -2.06 -16.03
CA PHE A 57 1.84 -1.28 -14.80
C PHE A 57 0.55 -0.59 -14.31
N ASN A 58 -0.45 -0.38 -15.18
CA ASN A 58 -1.77 0.14 -14.79
C ASN A 58 -2.51 -0.77 -13.79
N THR A 59 -2.06 -2.02 -13.66
CA THR A 59 -2.50 -2.93 -12.60
C THR A 59 -2.21 -2.38 -11.20
N PHE A 60 -1.05 -1.75 -11.00
CA PHE A 60 -0.57 -1.28 -9.70
C PHE A 60 -0.64 0.24 -9.53
N PHE A 61 -0.60 0.99 -10.63
CA PHE A 61 -0.68 2.44 -10.61
C PHE A 61 -2.01 2.95 -11.18
N SER A 62 -2.43 4.11 -10.71
CA SER A 62 -3.49 4.92 -11.30
C SER A 62 -2.85 6.15 -11.94
N GLU A 63 -3.26 6.48 -13.15
CA GLU A 63 -2.78 7.68 -13.84
C GLU A 63 -3.76 8.84 -13.60
N THR A 64 -3.21 10.01 -13.28
CA THR A 64 -3.97 11.26 -13.20
C THR A 64 -3.91 12.00 -14.53
N ALA A 65 -4.85 12.92 -14.76
CA ALA A 65 -4.86 13.75 -15.98
C ALA A 65 -3.59 14.62 -16.19
N ALA A 66 -2.75 14.76 -15.16
CA ALA A 66 -1.48 15.47 -15.22
C ALA A 66 -0.29 14.55 -15.60
N GLY A 67 -0.53 13.29 -15.95
CA GLY A 67 0.51 12.29 -16.26
C GLY A 67 1.22 11.72 -15.03
N LYS A 68 0.70 12.01 -13.83
CA LYS A 68 1.24 11.46 -12.58
C LYS A 68 0.67 10.08 -12.30
N HIS A 69 1.57 9.14 -12.04
CA HIS A 69 1.30 7.78 -11.62
C HIS A 69 1.26 7.68 -10.09
N VAL A 70 0.10 7.32 -9.55
CA VAL A 70 -0.16 7.18 -8.12
C VAL A 70 -0.40 5.71 -7.79
N PRO A 71 0.35 5.12 -6.83
CA PRO A 71 0.14 3.74 -6.39
C PRO A 71 -1.31 3.45 -5.98
N ARG A 72 -1.83 2.27 -6.35
CA ARG A 72 -3.08 1.73 -5.81
C ARG A 72 -2.80 1.07 -4.45
N ALA A 73 -2.34 1.87 -3.49
CA ALA A 73 -1.90 1.40 -2.19
C ALA A 73 -2.59 2.12 -1.04
N ILE A 74 -2.67 1.45 0.11
CA ILE A 74 -2.98 2.06 1.40
C ILE A 74 -1.86 1.69 2.37
N MET A 75 -1.29 2.69 3.03
CA MET A 75 -0.35 2.54 4.13
C MET A 75 -1.11 2.87 5.41
N ILE A 76 -1.22 1.93 6.33
CA ILE A 76 -1.93 2.15 7.59
C ILE A 76 -1.15 1.62 8.78
N ASP A 77 -1.03 2.48 9.80
CA ASP A 77 -0.61 2.07 11.13
C ASP A 77 -1.44 2.79 12.20
N LEU A 78 -1.56 2.18 13.38
CA LEU A 78 -2.24 2.77 14.53
C LEU A 78 -1.37 3.81 15.23
N GLU A 79 -0.05 3.77 15.01
CA GLU A 79 0.88 4.83 15.39
C GLU A 79 1.38 5.62 14.16
N PRO A 80 1.80 6.89 14.32
CA PRO A 80 2.15 7.72 13.18
C PRO A 80 3.53 7.43 12.57
N THR A 81 4.50 6.95 13.37
CA THR A 81 5.92 6.91 13.00
C THR A 81 6.21 6.26 11.64
N PRO A 82 5.73 5.04 11.33
CA PRO A 82 6.14 4.37 10.10
C PRO A 82 5.56 5.03 8.84
N VAL A 83 4.40 5.68 8.96
CA VAL A 83 3.76 6.39 7.85
C VAL A 83 4.33 7.80 7.70
N ASP A 84 4.73 8.45 8.79
CA ASP A 84 5.39 9.76 8.75
C ASP A 84 6.77 9.70 8.07
N GLU A 85 7.48 8.57 8.18
CA GLU A 85 8.69 8.30 7.39
C GLU A 85 8.42 8.37 5.88
N ILE A 86 7.27 7.87 5.42
CA ILE A 86 6.86 7.98 4.01
C ILE A 86 6.52 9.44 3.66
N ARG A 87 5.78 10.13 4.52
CA ARG A 87 5.37 11.54 4.32
C ARG A 87 6.56 12.51 4.24
N THR A 88 7.69 12.15 4.83
CA THR A 88 8.91 12.98 4.84
C THR A 88 10.03 12.44 3.95
N GLY A 89 9.91 11.19 3.49
CA GLY A 89 10.91 10.52 2.67
C GLY A 89 10.96 10.96 1.21
N THR A 90 11.77 10.26 0.43
CA THR A 90 12.01 10.52 -1.00
C THR A 90 10.72 10.46 -1.82
N TYR A 91 9.88 9.46 -1.56
CA TYR A 91 8.62 9.20 -2.27
C TYR A 91 7.40 9.90 -1.64
N ARG A 92 7.60 10.95 -0.84
CA ARG A 92 6.51 11.69 -0.18
C ARG A 92 5.45 12.25 -1.12
N HIS A 93 5.82 12.47 -2.39
CA HIS A 93 4.91 12.99 -3.41
C HIS A 93 4.28 11.88 -4.24
N LEU A 94 4.71 10.62 -4.12
CA LEU A 94 4.19 9.50 -4.88
C LEU A 94 2.75 9.14 -4.46
N PHE A 95 2.54 8.97 -3.15
CA PHE A 95 1.27 8.57 -2.58
C PHE A 95 0.29 9.73 -2.46
N HIS A 96 -1.00 9.44 -2.60
CA HIS A 96 -2.03 10.41 -2.25
C HIS A 96 -2.14 10.51 -0.72
N PRO A 97 -2.26 11.70 -0.10
CA PRO A 97 -2.32 11.83 1.36
C PRO A 97 -3.43 11.00 2.02
N GLU A 98 -4.57 10.81 1.33
CA GLU A 98 -5.66 9.96 1.83
C GLU A 98 -5.33 8.45 1.85
N GLN A 99 -4.26 8.01 1.20
CA GLN A 99 -3.76 6.64 1.24
C GLN A 99 -2.85 6.37 2.45
N LEU A 100 -2.43 7.42 3.17
CA LEU A 100 -1.51 7.37 4.28
C LEU A 100 -2.27 7.58 5.60
N LEU A 101 -2.72 6.49 6.21
CA LEU A 101 -3.57 6.49 7.40
C LEU A 101 -2.77 6.23 8.66
N THR A 102 -3.02 7.05 9.68
CA THR A 102 -2.35 6.97 10.98
C THR A 102 -3.36 7.10 12.11
N GLY A 103 -3.30 6.18 13.07
CA GLY A 103 -3.99 6.34 14.35
C GLY A 103 -3.27 7.31 15.28
N LYS A 104 -3.80 7.43 16.50
CA LYS A 104 -3.21 8.25 17.57
C LYS A 104 -2.51 7.42 18.64
N GLU A 105 -2.83 6.13 18.72
CA GLU A 105 -2.39 5.22 19.77
C GLU A 105 -1.96 3.90 19.16
N ASP A 106 -0.88 3.33 19.67
CA ASP A 106 -0.38 2.04 19.20
C ASP A 106 -1.24 0.86 19.69
N ALA A 107 -1.01 -0.32 19.11
CA ALA A 107 -1.57 -1.57 19.64
C ALA A 107 -0.71 -2.19 20.77
N ALA A 108 0.45 -1.63 21.10
CA ALA A 108 1.42 -2.12 22.10
C ALA A 108 1.69 -3.64 22.01
N ASN A 109 1.91 -4.16 20.79
CA ASN A 109 2.10 -5.59 20.52
C ASN A 109 0.96 -6.51 21.03
N ASN A 110 -0.24 -5.96 21.21
CA ASN A 110 -1.41 -6.69 21.68
C ASN A 110 -2.46 -6.85 20.56
N TYR A 111 -2.73 -8.09 20.18
CA TYR A 111 -3.77 -8.43 19.19
C TYR A 111 -5.14 -7.84 19.56
N ALA A 112 -5.56 -7.95 20.81
CA ALA A 112 -6.87 -7.49 21.25
C ALA A 112 -6.99 -5.95 21.16
N ARG A 113 -5.88 -5.22 21.33
CA ARG A 113 -5.88 -3.76 21.08
C ARG A 113 -6.08 -3.46 19.60
N GLY A 114 -5.30 -4.12 18.74
CA GLY A 114 -5.42 -3.96 17.29
C GLY A 114 -6.77 -4.38 16.72
N HIS A 115 -7.44 -5.38 17.31
CA HIS A 115 -8.68 -5.93 16.77
C HIS A 115 -9.96 -5.39 17.45
N TYR A 116 -10.01 -5.34 18.78
CA TYR A 116 -11.26 -5.08 19.51
C TYR A 116 -11.43 -3.65 20.02
N THR A 117 -10.35 -2.88 20.17
CA THR A 117 -10.39 -1.53 20.77
C THR A 117 -9.83 -0.49 19.80
N ILE A 118 -8.53 -0.22 19.83
CA ILE A 118 -7.88 0.85 19.05
C ILE A 118 -8.15 0.71 17.54
N GLY A 119 -8.08 -0.52 17.01
CA GLY A 119 -8.36 -0.75 15.60
C GLY A 119 -9.79 -0.41 15.16
N LYS A 120 -10.78 -0.49 16.07
CA LYS A 120 -12.16 -0.12 15.75
C LYS A 120 -12.35 1.37 15.51
N GLU A 121 -11.45 2.20 16.01
CA GLU A 121 -11.56 3.65 15.83
C GLU A 121 -11.19 4.10 14.41
N ILE A 122 -10.32 3.35 13.72
CA ILE A 122 -9.82 3.71 12.38
C ILE A 122 -10.36 2.80 11.26
N ILE A 123 -10.94 1.64 11.59
CA ILE A 123 -11.35 0.66 10.58
C ILE A 123 -12.34 1.24 9.57
N ASP A 124 -13.32 2.02 10.01
CA ASP A 124 -14.33 2.60 9.12
C ASP A 124 -13.68 3.60 8.14
N VAL A 125 -12.74 4.41 8.63
CA VAL A 125 -11.94 5.31 7.78
C VAL A 125 -11.11 4.52 6.77
N CYS A 126 -10.46 3.45 7.20
CA CYS A 126 -9.68 2.57 6.32
C CYS A 126 -10.55 1.96 5.22
N MET A 127 -11.70 1.39 5.58
CA MET A 127 -12.65 0.80 4.63
C MET A 127 -13.19 1.82 3.64
N ASP A 128 -13.46 3.05 4.08
CA ASP A 128 -13.87 4.13 3.18
C ASP A 128 -12.77 4.49 2.16
N ARG A 129 -11.49 4.47 2.57
CA ARG A 129 -10.38 4.68 1.62
C ARG A 129 -10.20 3.53 0.66
N VAL A 130 -10.32 2.28 1.15
CA VAL A 130 -10.32 1.09 0.29
C VAL A 130 -11.44 1.18 -0.74
N ARG A 131 -12.65 1.57 -0.33
CA ARG A 131 -13.81 1.71 -1.21
C ARG A 131 -13.55 2.73 -2.31
N LYS A 132 -13.05 3.92 -1.96
CA LYS A 132 -12.69 4.95 -2.95
C LYS A 132 -11.66 4.45 -3.98
N LEU A 133 -10.63 3.73 -3.53
CA LEU A 133 -9.65 3.15 -4.46
C LEU A 133 -10.27 2.06 -5.34
N ALA A 134 -11.15 1.23 -4.79
CA ALA A 134 -11.84 0.18 -5.52
C ALA A 134 -12.83 0.74 -6.55
N GLU A 135 -13.49 1.86 -6.27
CA GLU A 135 -14.36 2.58 -7.21
C GLU A 135 -13.58 3.21 -8.37
N ASN A 136 -12.32 3.57 -8.14
CA ASN A 136 -11.41 4.08 -9.17
C ASN A 136 -10.78 2.97 -10.03
N CYS A 137 -11.09 1.69 -9.76
CA CYS A 137 -10.66 0.56 -10.58
C CYS A 137 -11.75 0.18 -11.59
N ARG A 138 -11.36 -0.08 -12.84
CA ARG A 138 -12.28 -0.53 -13.89
C ARG A 138 -12.58 -2.03 -13.77
N GLY A 139 -11.67 -2.81 -13.20
CA GLY A 139 -11.76 -4.26 -13.04
C GLY A 139 -10.94 -4.79 -11.86
N LEU A 140 -11.27 -4.37 -10.63
CA LEU A 140 -10.58 -4.82 -9.42
C LEU A 140 -10.57 -6.35 -9.32
N GLN A 141 -9.38 -6.95 -9.32
CA GLN A 141 -9.20 -8.39 -9.17
C GLN A 141 -9.20 -8.82 -7.71
N GLY A 142 -8.59 -8.01 -6.85
CA GLY A 142 -8.37 -8.37 -5.46
C GLY A 142 -7.47 -7.40 -4.71
N PHE A 143 -7.12 -7.83 -3.49
CA PHE A 143 -6.28 -7.08 -2.56
C PHE A 143 -5.02 -7.89 -2.25
N LEU A 144 -3.88 -7.21 -2.17
CA LEU A 144 -2.63 -7.74 -1.61
C LEU A 144 -2.43 -7.13 -0.23
N VAL A 145 -2.55 -7.95 0.81
CA VAL A 145 -2.43 -7.46 2.20
C VAL A 145 -1.08 -7.85 2.78
N PHE A 146 -0.29 -6.86 3.18
CA PHE A 146 1.05 -6.99 3.75
C PHE A 146 1.04 -6.61 5.22
N HIS A 147 1.41 -7.53 6.10
CA HIS A 147 1.35 -7.31 7.55
C HIS A 147 2.27 -8.27 8.30
N SER A 148 2.63 -7.94 9.55
CA SER A 148 3.32 -8.88 10.44
C SER A 148 2.36 -9.77 11.22
N PHE A 149 2.76 -11.00 11.53
CA PHE A 149 2.06 -11.84 12.51
C PHE A 149 2.30 -11.45 13.98
N GLY A 150 3.48 -10.89 14.29
CA GLY A 150 3.90 -10.68 15.68
C GLY A 150 3.49 -9.34 16.30
N GLY A 151 3.15 -8.34 15.49
CA GLY A 151 2.76 -7.01 15.96
C GLY A 151 1.27 -6.92 16.28
N GLY A 152 0.89 -6.04 17.21
CA GLY A 152 -0.52 -5.83 17.60
C GLY A 152 -1.36 -5.26 16.47
N THR A 153 -0.84 -4.25 15.75
CA THR A 153 -1.48 -3.69 14.55
C THR A 153 -1.47 -4.71 13.42
N GLY A 154 -0.29 -5.21 13.06
CA GLY A 154 -0.13 -6.14 11.94
C GLY A 154 -0.96 -7.42 12.07
N SER A 155 -1.18 -7.95 13.27
CA SER A 155 -2.04 -9.12 13.48
C SER A 155 -3.49 -8.75 13.72
N GLY A 156 -3.76 -7.96 14.76
CA GLY A 156 -5.10 -7.65 15.25
C GLY A 156 -5.91 -6.79 14.28
N PHE A 157 -5.32 -5.67 13.83
CA PHE A 157 -6.01 -4.77 12.91
C PHE A 157 -6.19 -5.41 11.54
N THR A 158 -5.21 -6.18 11.06
CA THR A 158 -5.36 -6.93 9.80
C THR A 158 -6.50 -7.94 9.89
N ALA A 159 -6.64 -8.69 10.99
CA ALA A 159 -7.75 -9.62 11.15
C ALA A 159 -9.11 -8.90 11.08
N LEU A 160 -9.24 -7.76 11.76
CA LEU A 160 -10.44 -6.93 11.70
C LEU A 160 -10.72 -6.41 10.28
N LEU A 161 -9.67 -5.94 9.60
CA LEU A 161 -9.76 -5.46 8.22
C LEU A 161 -10.22 -6.56 7.26
N MET A 162 -9.66 -7.75 7.39
CA MET A 162 -10.01 -8.90 6.54
C MET A 162 -11.47 -9.34 6.76
N GLU A 163 -11.95 -9.32 8.01
CA GLU A 163 -13.37 -9.56 8.30
C GLU A 163 -14.26 -8.55 7.57
N ARG A 164 -13.94 -7.25 7.63
CA ARG A 164 -14.72 -6.20 6.96
C ARG A 164 -14.66 -6.31 5.43
N LEU A 165 -13.48 -6.54 4.86
CA LEU A 165 -13.30 -6.72 3.41
C LEU A 165 -14.07 -7.94 2.88
N SER A 166 -14.11 -9.02 3.66
CA SER A 166 -14.84 -10.24 3.29
C SER A 166 -16.36 -10.05 3.24
N ILE A 167 -16.90 -9.14 4.05
CA ILE A 167 -18.32 -8.81 4.09
C ILE A 167 -18.70 -7.93 2.89
N GLU A 168 -17.79 -7.05 2.43
CA GLU A 168 -18.15 -5.97 1.52
C GLU A 168 -18.14 -6.34 0.03
N LYS A 169 -17.37 -7.33 -0.47
CA LYS A 169 -17.41 -7.73 -1.90
C LYS A 169 -17.06 -9.20 -2.22
N ARG A 170 -17.64 -9.68 -3.33
CA ARG A 170 -17.25 -10.87 -4.14
C ARG A 170 -15.92 -10.67 -4.89
N ALA A 171 -14.88 -10.17 -4.21
CA ALA A 171 -13.53 -10.03 -4.79
C ALA A 171 -12.63 -11.14 -4.27
N ASN A 172 -11.72 -11.66 -5.10
CA ASN A 172 -10.75 -12.66 -4.66
C ASN A 172 -9.76 -12.01 -3.70
N LEU A 173 -9.71 -12.47 -2.45
CA LEU A 173 -8.73 -12.00 -1.45
C LEU A 173 -7.44 -12.81 -1.61
N LEU A 174 -6.32 -12.15 -1.89
CA LEU A 174 -5.00 -12.76 -1.89
C LEU A 174 -4.16 -12.15 -0.76
N SER A 175 -4.16 -12.78 0.41
CA SER A 175 -3.33 -12.33 1.52
C SER A 175 -1.87 -12.75 1.30
N ALA A 176 -0.96 -11.78 1.25
CA ALA A 176 0.48 -12.02 1.18
C ALA A 176 1.04 -12.10 2.61
N PHE A 177 1.36 -13.30 3.08
CA PHE A 177 1.81 -13.52 4.45
C PHE A 177 3.29 -13.18 4.65
N ILE A 178 3.62 -12.43 5.71
CA ILE A 178 5.01 -12.06 6.03
C ILE A 178 5.43 -12.73 7.35
N ARG A 179 6.23 -13.80 7.24
CA ARG A 179 6.93 -14.39 8.38
C ARG A 179 8.24 -13.62 8.58
N ARG A 180 8.29 -12.79 9.64
CA ARG A 180 9.47 -12.10 10.20
C ARG A 180 10.70 -12.09 9.26
N LEU A 181 10.79 -11.10 8.39
CA LEU A 181 12.08 -10.75 7.79
C LEU A 181 12.97 -10.23 8.92
N LYS A 182 13.96 -11.04 9.34
CA LYS A 182 15.08 -10.52 10.10
C LYS A 182 15.80 -9.55 9.16
N PHE A 183 15.58 -8.25 9.33
CA PHE A 183 16.50 -7.27 8.77
C PHE A 183 17.88 -7.56 9.37
N PRO A 184 18.93 -7.79 8.56
CA PRO A 184 20.28 -7.76 9.09
C PRO A 184 20.52 -6.36 9.66
N PRO A 185 21.17 -6.22 10.84
CA PRO A 185 21.56 -4.91 11.32
C PRO A 185 22.42 -4.25 10.23
N LEU A 186 22.09 -3.02 9.86
CA LEU A 186 22.98 -2.18 9.05
C LEU A 186 24.37 -2.21 9.71
N SER A 187 25.33 -2.83 9.03
CA SER A 187 26.72 -2.81 9.47
C SER A 187 27.22 -1.37 9.36
N TRP A 188 27.26 -0.70 10.51
CA TRP A 188 27.95 0.57 10.67
C TRP A 188 29.44 0.31 10.45
N SER A 189 30.00 0.82 9.35
CA SER A 189 31.45 0.85 9.15
C SER A 189 32.01 2.12 9.79
N PRO A 190 32.82 2.03 10.86
CA PRO A 190 33.59 3.18 11.30
C PRO A 190 34.73 3.37 10.29
N THR A 191 34.59 4.37 9.43
CA THR A 191 35.71 4.82 8.62
C THR A 191 36.52 5.83 9.43
N THR A 192 37.78 5.47 9.65
CA THR A 192 38.96 6.31 9.96
C THR A 192 38.99 7.09 11.27
N ALA A 193 39.83 6.62 12.20
CA ALA A 193 40.63 7.48 13.06
C ALA A 193 42.10 7.05 12.91
N SER A 194 42.88 7.98 12.32
CA SER A 194 44.35 8.19 12.34
C SER A 194 45.27 6.98 12.52
#